data_AF-A0A5E6M4D5-F1
#
_entry.id   AF-A0A5E6M4D5-F1
#
_cell.length_a   1.000
_cell.length_b   1.000
_cell.length_c   1.000
_cell.angle_alpha   90.00
_cell.angle_beta   90.00
_cell.angle_gamma   90.00
#
_symmetry.space_group_name_H-M   'P 1'
#
loop_
_entity.id
_entity.type
_entity.pdbx_description
1 polymer ?
#
loop_
_entity_poly.entity_id
_entity_poly.type
_entity_poly.pdbx_seq_one_letter_code
_entity_poly.pdbx_strand_id
1 'polypeptide(L)'
;MLRSLRVEHLPLIGCLEWELEPGFTVITGETGTGKSLLLGALSLLLGNRADRSLHLDGEKACLVEGEFLLKTEAAAALTPLLESSGIDACEEGRLLVKRTIPSSGGSRQFINGCSTTLAVLRRLGETLLDLHGPHEHQSLLQRSAQLSLLDAFGGLQQQVAQLGDAFEQLELARSQERIFTDPERERRRLLLTGMIQEIEQAAIRPEEEEEINRELGLAQHSWKLLELIGELDALLFGEEGSLDRLARARRLLAGWSSLDATGAGKAGELLEAAAVGLREMEALLIRYRDRLDVDPDRLNALEERRSHLEGLKRKYGPTLADVLLTLHHAERELEDEEAERRQHRELAEKRPELERRFEELLRTLGGERRRVGTILAQKVSAAMRELGFPRADFRVEWMVRPQPGRRGAEEVEFLFAANPGRPPLPLRETASSGEMAR
;
A
#
# COMPACT_ATOMS: atom_id res chain seq x y z
N MET A 1 -14.55 10.77 -34.03
CA MET A 1 -15.61 11.27 -34.94
C MET A 1 -16.81 10.35 -34.81
N LEU A 2 -18.03 10.89 -34.79
CA LEU A 2 -19.25 10.10 -34.89
C LEU A 2 -19.40 9.57 -36.32
N ARG A 3 -19.42 8.24 -36.50
CA ARG A 3 -19.51 7.55 -37.79
C ARG A 3 -20.95 7.20 -38.14
N SER A 4 -21.72 6.74 -37.15
CA SER A 4 -23.13 6.42 -37.34
C SER A 4 -23.94 6.84 -36.12
N LEU A 5 -25.19 7.22 -36.36
CA LEU A 5 -26.19 7.54 -35.34
C LEU A 5 -27.49 6.83 -35.69
N ARG A 6 -27.98 5.99 -34.78
CA ARG A 6 -29.29 5.35 -34.87
C ARG A 6 -30.19 5.85 -33.75
N VAL A 7 -31.39 6.30 -34.10
CA VAL A 7 -32.39 6.80 -33.17
C VAL A 7 -33.71 6.11 -33.44
N GLU A 8 -34.32 5.52 -32.41
CA GLU A 8 -35.64 4.93 -32.50
C GLU A 8 -36.54 5.49 -31.40
N HIS A 9 -37.80 5.73 -31.77
CA HIS A 9 -38.87 6.11 -30.85
C HIS A 9 -38.55 7.35 -29.98
N LEU A 10 -37.78 8.30 -30.52
CA LEU A 10 -37.64 9.64 -29.95
C LEU A 10 -38.81 10.50 -30.46
N PRO A 11 -39.41 11.42 -29.68
CA PRO A 11 -40.56 12.20 -30.15
C PRO A 11 -40.31 12.81 -31.53
N LEU A 12 -41.26 12.62 -32.47
CA LEU A 12 -41.18 13.03 -33.89
C LEU A 12 -40.16 12.25 -34.77
N ILE A 13 -39.37 11.33 -34.21
CA ILE A 13 -38.45 10.42 -34.92
C ILE A 13 -38.86 8.97 -34.67
N GLY A 14 -39.51 8.35 -35.66
CA GLY A 14 -39.88 6.93 -35.60
C GLY A 14 -38.65 6.01 -35.62
N CYS A 15 -37.87 6.11 -36.68
CA CYS A 15 -36.58 5.45 -36.87
C CYS A 15 -35.70 6.35 -37.74
N LEU A 16 -34.45 6.54 -37.34
CA LEU A 16 -33.42 7.27 -38.08
C LEU A 16 -32.13 6.45 -38.00
N GLU A 17 -31.53 6.19 -39.15
CA GLU A 17 -30.15 5.72 -39.27
C GLU A 17 -29.39 6.74 -40.11
N TRP A 18 -28.32 7.28 -39.56
CA TRP A 18 -27.52 8.30 -40.20
C TRP A 18 -26.05 7.92 -40.15
N GLU A 19 -25.46 7.71 -41.32
CA GLU A 19 -24.01 7.57 -41.49
C GLU A 19 -23.40 8.94 -41.81
N LEU A 20 -22.35 9.31 -41.06
CA LEU A 20 -21.65 10.58 -41.20
C LEU A 20 -20.27 10.36 -41.80
N GLU A 21 -19.89 11.26 -42.70
CA GLU A 21 -18.54 11.33 -43.27
C GLU A 21 -17.69 12.40 -42.57
N PRO A 22 -16.35 12.24 -42.56
CA PRO A 22 -15.47 13.22 -41.93
C PRO A 22 -15.56 14.58 -42.62
N GLY A 23 -15.60 15.65 -41.82
CA GLY A 23 -15.53 17.02 -42.33
C GLY A 23 -16.71 17.88 -41.88
N PHE A 24 -17.19 18.73 -42.79
CA PHE A 24 -18.23 19.71 -42.50
C PHE A 24 -19.59 19.24 -43.03
N THR A 25 -20.52 18.99 -42.11
CA THR A 25 -21.87 18.53 -42.44
C THR A 25 -22.89 19.63 -42.15
N VAL A 26 -23.71 19.98 -43.13
CA VAL A 26 -24.77 20.99 -43.00
C VAL A 26 -26.12 20.30 -43.03
N ILE A 27 -26.93 20.53 -42.00
CA ILE A 27 -28.31 20.04 -41.92
C ILE A 27 -29.26 21.18 -42.26
N THR A 28 -30.09 20.98 -43.29
CA THR A 28 -31.08 21.96 -43.76
C THR A 28 -32.49 21.38 -43.73
N GLY A 29 -33.53 22.22 -43.67
CA GLY A 29 -34.94 21.80 -43.70
C GLY A 29 -35.90 22.99 -43.58
N GLU A 30 -37.21 22.73 -43.61
CA GLU A 30 -38.25 23.77 -43.55
C GLU A 30 -38.47 24.35 -42.14
N THR A 31 -38.29 23.54 -41.09
CA THR A 31 -38.44 23.95 -39.69
C THR A 31 -37.20 23.59 -38.88
N GLY A 32 -36.85 24.41 -37.89
CA GLY A 32 -35.71 24.16 -36.98
C GLY A 32 -35.88 22.92 -36.08
N THR A 33 -37.05 22.28 -36.13
CA THR A 33 -37.43 21.12 -35.31
C THR A 33 -36.52 19.91 -35.56
N GLY A 34 -36.20 19.61 -36.83
CA GLY A 34 -35.34 18.45 -37.17
C GLY A 34 -33.93 18.57 -36.59
N LYS A 35 -33.34 19.76 -36.65
CA LYS A 35 -32.04 20.06 -36.03
C LYS A 35 -32.08 19.89 -34.51
N SER A 36 -33.11 20.44 -33.86
CA SER A 36 -33.24 20.36 -32.40
C SER A 36 -33.45 18.92 -31.92
N LEU A 37 -34.16 18.08 -32.68
CA LEU A 37 -34.35 16.67 -32.36
C LEU A 37 -33.05 15.86 -32.49
N LEU A 38 -32.25 16.12 -33.53
CA LEU A 38 -30.94 15.49 -33.71
C LEU A 38 -29.96 15.90 -32.61
N LEU A 39 -29.93 17.18 -32.26
CA LEU A 39 -29.12 17.66 -31.12
C LEU A 39 -29.59 17.05 -29.80
N GLY A 40 -30.91 16.91 -29.61
CA GLY A 40 -31.48 16.20 -28.46
C GLY A 40 -31.05 14.73 -28.39
N ALA A 41 -31.05 14.02 -29.52
CA ALA A 41 -30.57 12.64 -29.58
C ALA A 41 -29.09 12.53 -29.21
N LEU A 42 -28.24 13.40 -29.77
CA LEU A 42 -26.81 13.45 -29.42
C LEU A 42 -26.59 13.78 -27.94
N SER A 43 -27.33 14.76 -27.40
CA SER A 43 -27.29 15.13 -25.98
C SER A 43 -27.64 13.95 -25.08
N LEU A 44 -28.65 13.16 -25.45
CA LEU A 44 -28.99 11.91 -24.76
C LEU A 44 -27.87 10.87 -24.89
N LEU A 45 -27.26 10.70 -26.05
CA LEU A 45 -26.14 9.78 -26.24
C LEU A 45 -24.94 10.13 -25.34
N LEU A 46 -24.75 11.41 -25.02
CA LEU A 46 -23.65 11.93 -24.20
C LEU A 46 -23.94 11.95 -22.69
N GLY A 47 -25.07 11.38 -22.24
CA GLY A 47 -25.37 11.24 -20.82
C GLY A 47 -26.13 12.41 -20.18
N ASN A 48 -26.65 13.37 -20.96
CA ASN A 48 -27.54 14.40 -20.42
C ASN A 48 -28.88 13.80 -19.94
N ARG A 49 -29.53 14.41 -18.95
CA ARG A 49 -30.80 13.86 -18.46
C ARG A 49 -31.86 13.97 -19.55
N ALA A 50 -32.64 12.90 -19.71
CA ALA A 50 -33.84 12.95 -20.52
C ALA A 50 -34.82 13.92 -19.85
N ASP A 51 -35.24 14.93 -20.60
CA ASP A 51 -36.18 15.91 -20.09
C ASP A 51 -37.55 15.23 -19.90
N ARG A 52 -38.28 15.58 -18.82
CA ARG A 52 -39.58 14.94 -18.51
C ARG A 52 -40.67 15.26 -19.54
N SER A 53 -40.40 16.26 -20.39
CA SER A 53 -41.20 16.71 -21.53
C SER A 53 -41.02 15.85 -22.79
N LEU A 54 -40.09 14.89 -22.79
CA LEU A 54 -40.00 13.87 -23.84
C LEU A 54 -41.21 12.94 -23.71
N HIS A 55 -42.33 13.34 -24.31
CA HIS A 55 -43.54 12.52 -24.42
C HIS A 55 -43.24 11.33 -25.35
N LEU A 56 -42.80 10.21 -24.76
CA LEU A 56 -42.63 8.96 -25.48
C LEU A 56 -44.02 8.45 -25.89
N ASP A 57 -44.22 8.24 -27.19
CA ASP A 57 -45.47 7.71 -27.71
C ASP A 57 -45.59 6.21 -27.37
N GLY A 58 -46.47 5.88 -26.41
CA GLY A 58 -46.86 4.49 -26.07
C GLY A 58 -45.86 3.72 -25.19
N GLU A 59 -45.98 2.38 -25.16
CA GLU A 59 -45.19 1.49 -24.29
C GLU A 59 -43.73 1.29 -24.74
N LYS A 60 -43.30 1.88 -25.86
CA LYS A 60 -41.99 1.61 -26.47
C LYS A 60 -40.85 2.38 -25.79
N ALA A 61 -39.68 1.75 -25.72
CA ALA A 61 -38.46 2.41 -25.23
C ALA A 61 -37.80 3.24 -26.34
N CYS A 62 -37.35 4.44 -26.01
CA CYS A 62 -36.50 5.23 -26.89
C CYS A 62 -35.07 4.68 -26.88
N LEU A 63 -34.49 4.53 -28.06
CA LEU A 63 -33.14 4.05 -28.27
C LEU A 63 -32.32 5.10 -29.01
N VAL A 64 -31.14 5.39 -28.49
CA VAL A 64 -30.11 6.18 -29.18
C VAL A 64 -28.82 5.41 -29.16
N GLU A 65 -28.25 5.15 -30.32
CA GLU A 65 -27.02 4.38 -30.50
C GLU A 65 -26.09 5.13 -31.45
N GLY A 66 -24.80 5.15 -31.14
CA GLY A 66 -23.81 5.80 -32.00
C GLY A 66 -22.46 5.08 -31.98
N GLU A 67 -21.86 4.99 -33.16
CA GLU A 67 -20.51 4.47 -33.35
C GLU A 67 -19.54 5.64 -33.50
N PHE A 68 -18.53 5.69 -32.64
CA PHE A 68 -17.43 6.64 -32.75
C PHE A 68 -16.18 5.95 -33.26
N LEU A 69 -15.53 6.58 -34.25
CA LEU A 69 -14.20 6.22 -34.69
C LEU A 69 -13.17 7.17 -34.06
N LEU A 70 -12.34 6.65 -33.18
CA LEU A 70 -11.35 7.37 -32.40
C LEU A 70 -9.98 7.30 -33.08
N LYS A 71 -9.26 8.42 -33.08
CA LYS A 71 -7.82 8.44 -33.40
C LYS A 71 -7.05 7.84 -32.24
N THR A 72 -5.85 7.32 -32.51
CA THR A 72 -4.99 6.62 -31.52
C THR A 72 -4.79 7.40 -30.23
N GLU A 73 -4.56 8.71 -30.31
CA GLU A 73 -4.38 9.59 -29.15
C GLU A 73 -5.65 9.72 -28.29
N ALA A 74 -6.81 9.88 -28.92
CA ALA A 74 -8.09 10.00 -28.22
C ALA A 74 -8.51 8.66 -27.60
N ALA A 75 -8.21 7.54 -28.25
CA ALA A 75 -8.41 6.21 -27.69
C ALA A 75 -7.54 6.01 -26.43
N ALA A 76 -6.25 6.36 -26.49
CA ALA A 76 -5.34 6.27 -25.35
C ALA A 76 -5.77 7.15 -24.16
N ALA A 77 -6.33 8.34 -24.42
CA ALA A 77 -6.84 9.23 -23.37
C ALA A 77 -8.07 8.64 -22.65
N LEU A 78 -8.85 7.79 -23.31
CA LEU A 78 -10.07 7.17 -22.77
C LEU A 78 -9.82 5.83 -22.08
N THR A 79 -8.70 5.15 -22.38
CA THR A 79 -8.35 3.84 -21.80
C THR A 79 -8.47 3.81 -20.26
N PRO A 80 -7.93 4.77 -19.49
CA PRO A 80 -8.03 4.72 -18.03
C PRO A 80 -9.47 4.83 -17.52
N LEU A 81 -10.34 5.57 -18.23
CA LEU A 81 -11.76 5.69 -17.87
C LEU A 81 -12.51 4.38 -18.13
N LEU A 82 -12.20 3.70 -19.23
CA LEU A 82 -12.81 2.42 -19.60
C LEU A 82 -12.38 1.31 -18.62
N GLU A 83 -11.08 1.17 -18.37
CA GLU A 83 -10.52 0.17 -17.44
C GLU A 83 -11.06 0.34 -16.01
N SER A 84 -11.03 1.57 -15.48
CA SER A 84 -11.55 1.87 -14.14
C SER A 84 -13.05 1.63 -13.98
N SER A 85 -13.77 1.57 -15.10
CA SER A 85 -15.22 1.31 -15.14
C SER A 85 -15.56 -0.13 -15.54
N GLY A 86 -14.56 -0.99 -15.75
CA GLY A 86 -14.75 -2.38 -16.19
C GLY A 86 -15.32 -2.51 -17.60
N ILE A 87 -15.04 -1.56 -18.49
CA ILE A 87 -15.51 -1.54 -19.87
C ILE A 87 -14.38 -2.00 -20.79
N ASP A 88 -14.71 -2.84 -21.77
CA ASP A 88 -13.75 -3.33 -22.76
C ASP A 88 -13.13 -2.20 -23.60
N ALA A 89 -11.86 -2.37 -23.94
CA ALA A 89 -11.11 -1.43 -24.75
C ALA A 89 -11.71 -1.28 -26.16
N CYS A 90 -11.41 -0.17 -26.83
CA CYS A 90 -11.87 0.08 -28.20
C CYS A 90 -11.12 -0.81 -29.19
N GLU A 91 -11.81 -1.75 -29.83
CA GLU A 91 -11.27 -2.55 -30.93
C GLU A 91 -11.16 -1.69 -32.20
N GLU A 92 -9.99 -1.65 -32.83
CA GLU A 92 -9.74 -0.85 -34.05
C GLU A 92 -10.10 0.65 -33.90
N GLY A 93 -10.09 1.18 -32.68
CA GLY A 93 -10.50 2.56 -32.41
C GLY A 93 -12.01 2.79 -32.50
N ARG A 94 -12.84 1.73 -32.52
CA ARG A 94 -14.30 1.84 -32.52
C ARG A 94 -14.83 1.83 -31.10
N LEU A 95 -15.75 2.76 -30.83
CA LEU A 95 -16.44 2.88 -29.56
C LEU A 95 -17.94 2.91 -29.83
N LEU A 96 -18.65 1.93 -29.28
CA LEU A 96 -20.10 1.82 -29.41
C LEU A 96 -20.77 2.37 -28.16
N VAL A 97 -21.61 3.38 -28.31
CA VAL A 97 -22.37 3.97 -27.22
C VAL A 97 -23.85 3.76 -27.48
N LYS A 98 -24.56 3.25 -26.47
CA LYS A 98 -25.99 2.97 -26.58
C LYS A 98 -26.72 3.41 -25.33
N ARG A 99 -27.84 4.09 -25.51
CA ARG A 99 -28.71 4.54 -24.44
C ARG A 99 -30.15 4.12 -24.72
N THR A 100 -30.79 3.53 -23.71
CA THR A 100 -32.16 3.08 -23.79
C THR A 100 -32.97 3.72 -22.68
N ILE A 101 -34.04 4.42 -23.04
CA ILE A 101 -34.93 5.13 -22.12
C ILE A 101 -36.30 4.46 -22.23
N PRO A 102 -36.65 3.55 -21.31
CA PRO A 102 -37.96 2.91 -21.31
C PRO A 102 -39.07 3.91 -20.98
N SER A 103 -40.28 3.63 -21.46
CA SER A 103 -41.51 4.38 -21.15
C SER A 103 -41.83 4.40 -19.65
N SER A 104 -41.38 3.39 -18.90
CA SER A 104 -41.41 3.31 -17.45
C SER A 104 -40.09 2.80 -16.88
N GLY A 105 -39.56 3.46 -15.85
CA GLY A 105 -38.31 3.09 -15.19
C GLY A 105 -37.10 3.97 -15.53
N GLY A 106 -35.91 3.53 -15.12
CA GLY A 106 -34.66 4.27 -15.28
C GLY A 106 -34.02 4.10 -16.66
N SER A 107 -33.34 5.15 -17.13
CA SER A 107 -32.48 5.12 -18.31
C SER A 107 -31.35 4.10 -18.14
N ARG A 108 -31.10 3.27 -19.16
CA ARG A 108 -29.96 2.32 -19.23
C ARG A 108 -28.92 2.81 -20.23
N GLN A 109 -27.64 2.59 -19.94
CA GLN A 109 -26.52 3.04 -20.76
C GLN A 109 -25.55 1.88 -20.97
N PHE A 110 -25.02 1.75 -22.17
CA PHE A 110 -24.06 0.75 -22.54
C PHE A 110 -22.91 1.39 -23.32
N ILE A 111 -21.69 0.95 -23.03
CA ILE A 111 -20.48 1.32 -23.77
C ILE A 111 -19.80 0.00 -24.16
N ASN A 112 -19.54 -0.21 -25.45
CA ASN A 112 -19.00 -1.47 -25.99
C ASN A 112 -19.77 -2.72 -25.52
N GLY A 113 -21.09 -2.59 -25.33
CA GLY A 113 -21.97 -3.66 -24.83
C GLY A 113 -21.99 -3.84 -23.31
N CYS A 114 -21.07 -3.23 -22.56
CA CYS A 114 -21.04 -3.26 -21.10
C CYS A 114 -22.01 -2.23 -20.50
N SER A 115 -22.85 -2.65 -19.54
CA SER A 115 -23.73 -1.73 -18.81
C SER A 115 -22.92 -0.79 -17.93
N THR A 116 -23.22 0.51 -17.97
CA THR A 116 -22.49 1.53 -17.21
C THR A 116 -23.41 2.50 -16.47
N THR A 117 -22.83 3.41 -15.68
CA THR A 117 -23.56 4.48 -15.01
C THR A 117 -23.66 5.74 -15.90
N LEU A 118 -24.68 6.55 -15.65
CA LEU A 118 -24.85 7.84 -16.32
C LEU A 118 -23.66 8.79 -16.09
N ALA A 119 -22.99 8.67 -14.93
CA ALA A 119 -21.81 9.49 -14.60
C ALA A 119 -20.62 9.14 -15.50
N VAL A 120 -20.36 7.86 -15.74
CA VAL A 120 -19.31 7.40 -16.67
C VAL A 120 -19.65 7.83 -18.09
N LEU A 121 -20.91 7.67 -18.52
CA LEU A 121 -21.35 8.11 -19.84
C LEU A 121 -21.15 9.62 -20.07
N ARG A 122 -21.43 10.46 -19.05
CA ARG A 122 -21.19 11.91 -19.11
C ARG A 122 -19.72 12.26 -19.29
N ARG A 123 -18.85 11.67 -18.46
CA ARG A 123 -17.39 11.89 -18.55
C ARG A 123 -16.84 11.49 -19.92
N LEU A 124 -17.37 10.41 -20.48
CA LEU A 124 -17.05 9.98 -21.84
C LEU A 124 -17.58 10.97 -22.88
N GLY A 125 -18.83 11.42 -22.75
CA GLY A 125 -19.44 12.40 -23.65
C GLY A 125 -18.68 13.73 -23.73
N GLU A 126 -18.20 14.25 -22.59
CA GLU A 126 -17.36 15.46 -22.51
C GLU A 126 -16.08 15.37 -23.35
N THR A 127 -15.58 14.17 -23.63
CA THR A 127 -14.37 13.94 -24.42
C THR A 127 -14.66 13.71 -25.90
N LEU A 128 -15.84 13.18 -26.24
CA LEU A 128 -16.17 12.72 -27.59
C LEU A 128 -16.79 13.77 -28.48
N LEU A 129 -17.62 14.66 -27.93
CA LEU A 129 -18.42 15.58 -28.71
C LEU A 129 -18.65 16.89 -27.94
N ASP A 130 -18.36 18.02 -28.58
CA ASP A 130 -18.63 19.35 -28.05
C ASP A 130 -19.86 19.93 -28.75
N LEU A 131 -20.92 20.26 -27.98
CA LEU A 131 -22.19 20.77 -28.50
C LEU A 131 -22.30 22.27 -28.24
N HIS A 132 -22.48 23.07 -29.29
CA HIS A 132 -22.66 24.52 -29.16
C HIS A 132 -24.13 24.90 -29.36
N GLY A 133 -24.83 25.23 -28.26
CA GLY A 133 -26.24 25.63 -28.28
C GLY A 133 -26.71 26.31 -26.98
N PRO A 134 -27.95 26.84 -26.94
CA PRO A 134 -28.44 27.75 -25.88
C PRO A 134 -28.33 27.25 -24.42
N HIS A 135 -28.11 25.95 -24.21
CA HIS A 135 -28.02 25.32 -22.88
C HIS A 135 -26.84 24.35 -22.69
N GLU A 136 -25.86 24.29 -23.61
CA GLU A 136 -24.87 23.18 -23.67
C GLU A 136 -23.40 23.60 -23.79
N HIS A 137 -23.03 24.80 -23.35
CA HIS A 137 -21.62 25.22 -23.33
C HIS A 137 -20.92 24.68 -22.07
N GLN A 138 -20.18 23.56 -22.16
CA GLN A 138 -19.48 23.04 -20.99
C GLN A 138 -17.96 22.99 -21.13
N SER A 139 -17.39 22.82 -22.33
CA SER A 139 -15.93 22.78 -22.49
C SER A 139 -15.31 24.19 -22.48
N LEU A 140 -15.69 25.07 -23.41
CA LEU A 140 -15.08 26.42 -23.53
C LEU A 140 -15.28 27.32 -22.30
N LEU A 141 -16.29 27.06 -21.47
CA LEU A 141 -16.52 27.81 -20.23
C LEU A 141 -15.61 27.36 -19.06
N GLN A 142 -15.01 26.18 -19.16
CA GLN A 142 -14.10 25.67 -18.14
C GLN A 142 -12.71 26.30 -18.29
N ARG A 143 -12.21 26.90 -17.20
CA ARG A 143 -10.86 27.49 -17.13
C ARG A 143 -9.76 26.49 -17.49
N SER A 144 -9.92 25.22 -17.12
CA SER A 144 -9.01 24.13 -17.47
C SER A 144 -8.96 23.84 -18.97
N ALA A 145 -10.10 23.90 -19.66
CA ALA A 145 -10.19 23.74 -21.10
C ALA A 145 -9.64 24.97 -21.83
N GLN A 146 -9.93 26.18 -21.33
CA GLN A 146 -9.37 27.43 -21.87
C GLN A 146 -7.84 27.44 -21.80
N LEU A 147 -7.24 26.95 -20.70
CA LEU A 147 -5.79 26.79 -20.59
C LEU A 147 -5.26 25.80 -21.63
N SER A 148 -5.94 24.67 -21.78
CA SER A 148 -5.54 23.61 -22.74
C SER A 148 -5.65 24.11 -24.18
N LEU A 149 -6.66 24.93 -24.51
CA LEU A 149 -6.82 25.58 -25.81
C LEU A 149 -5.70 26.59 -26.08
N LEU A 150 -5.33 27.39 -25.08
CA LEU A 150 -4.21 28.32 -25.19
C LEU A 150 -2.89 27.58 -25.42
N ASP A 151 -2.63 26.52 -24.66
CA ASP A 151 -1.45 25.69 -24.81
C ASP A 151 -1.42 25.03 -26.20
N ALA A 152 -2.57 24.55 -26.69
CA ALA A 152 -2.68 23.95 -28.02
C ALA A 152 -2.45 24.95 -29.14
N PHE A 153 -3.01 26.16 -29.02
CA PHE A 153 -2.80 27.25 -29.96
C PHE A 153 -1.33 27.70 -30.01
N GLY A 154 -0.65 27.69 -28.87
CA GLY A 154 0.77 28.03 -28.74
C GLY A 154 1.75 26.92 -29.11
N GLY A 155 1.27 25.68 -29.32
CA GLY A 155 2.15 24.52 -29.49
C GLY A 155 2.97 24.17 -28.24
N LEU A 156 2.41 24.40 -27.04
CA LEU A 156 3.11 24.29 -25.76
C LEU A 156 3.00 22.90 -25.10
N GLN A 157 2.45 21.90 -25.80
CA GLN A 157 2.14 20.58 -25.23
C GLN A 157 3.40 19.88 -24.69
N GLN A 158 4.55 20.03 -25.36
CA GLN A 158 5.80 19.43 -24.93
C GLN A 158 6.31 20.05 -23.62
N GLN A 159 6.23 21.36 -23.47
CA GLN A 159 6.64 22.08 -22.27
C GLN A 159 5.71 21.76 -21.09
N VAL A 160 4.41 21.62 -21.36
CA VAL A 160 3.42 21.17 -20.36
C VAL A 160 3.73 19.75 -19.89
N ALA A 161 4.08 18.84 -20.81
CA ALA A 161 4.48 17.47 -20.45
C ALA A 161 5.75 17.46 -19.60
N GLN A 162 6.80 18.19 -20.01
CA GLN A 162 8.05 18.30 -19.25
C GLN A 162 7.84 18.83 -17.84
N LEU A 163 6.98 19.84 -17.68
CA LEU A 163 6.60 20.36 -16.37
C LEU A 163 5.84 19.32 -15.54
N GLY A 164 4.94 18.57 -16.18
CA GLY A 164 4.19 17.50 -15.53
C GLY A 164 5.10 16.39 -15.01
N ASP A 165 6.08 15.97 -15.80
CA ASP A 165 7.07 14.96 -15.41
C ASP A 165 7.94 15.46 -14.24
N ALA A 166 8.37 16.72 -14.27
CA ALA A 166 9.12 17.33 -13.18
C ALA A 166 8.30 17.44 -11.88
N PHE A 167 7.01 17.77 -12.00
CA PHE A 167 6.08 17.78 -10.86
C PHE A 167 5.93 16.39 -10.25
N GLU A 168 5.76 15.35 -11.06
CA GLU A 168 5.63 13.97 -10.57
C GLU A 168 6.90 13.49 -9.88
N GLN A 169 8.08 13.79 -10.42
CA GLN A 169 9.36 13.47 -9.77
C GLN A 169 9.51 14.19 -8.42
N LEU A 170 9.10 15.46 -8.35
CA LEU A 170 9.15 16.24 -7.11
C LEU A 170 8.16 15.71 -6.05
N GLU A 171 6.93 15.40 -6.44
CA GLU A 171 5.93 14.83 -5.54
C GLU A 171 6.31 13.42 -5.07
N LEU A 172 6.95 12.62 -5.93
CA LEU A 172 7.52 11.33 -5.52
C LEU A 172 8.58 11.53 -4.44
N ALA A 173 9.53 12.45 -4.65
CA ALA A 173 10.56 12.74 -3.66
C ALA A 173 9.98 13.26 -2.32
N ARG A 174 8.93 14.10 -2.38
CA ARG A 174 8.21 14.60 -1.19
C ARG A 174 7.44 13.52 -0.45
N SER A 175 6.76 12.64 -1.18
CA SER A 175 5.93 11.58 -0.59
C SER A 175 6.78 10.57 0.18
N GLN A 176 7.95 10.22 -0.36
CA GLN A 176 8.85 9.27 0.28
C GLN A 176 9.48 9.82 1.58
N GLU A 177 9.70 11.14 1.70
CA GLU A 177 10.22 11.75 2.93
C GLU A 177 9.28 11.65 4.14
N ARG A 178 7.97 11.69 3.88
CA ARG A 178 6.96 11.55 4.94
C ARG A 178 6.90 10.13 5.51
N ILE A 179 7.34 9.13 4.75
CA ILE A 179 7.31 7.72 5.15
C ILE A 179 8.42 7.40 6.18
N PHE A 180 9.58 8.06 6.09
CA PHE A 180 10.74 7.78 6.97
C PHE A 180 10.85 8.69 8.20
N THR A 181 9.92 9.64 8.35
CA THR A 181 9.76 10.44 9.58
C THR A 181 8.71 9.85 10.54
N ASP A 182 8.21 8.65 10.25
CA ASP A 182 7.21 7.98 11.07
C ASP A 182 7.82 7.48 12.41
N PRO A 183 7.37 8.02 13.57
CA PRO A 183 7.87 7.60 14.87
C PRO A 183 7.58 6.13 15.19
N GLU A 184 6.55 5.51 14.60
CA GLU A 184 6.26 4.09 14.82
C GLU A 184 7.32 3.19 14.17
N ARG A 185 7.75 3.52 12.95
CA ARG A 185 8.86 2.82 12.26
C ARG A 185 10.15 2.91 13.06
N GLU A 186 10.51 4.10 13.54
CA GLU A 186 11.73 4.27 14.33
C GLU A 186 11.68 3.47 15.64
N ARG A 187 10.51 3.42 16.30
CA ARG A 187 10.32 2.59 17.49
C ARG A 187 10.49 1.10 17.18
N ARG A 188 9.92 0.62 16.08
CA ARG A 188 10.07 -0.78 15.63
C ARG A 188 11.53 -1.11 15.36
N ARG A 189 12.26 -0.24 14.66
CA ARG A 189 13.70 -0.38 14.39
C ARG A 189 14.50 -0.56 15.68
N LEU A 190 14.29 0.30 16.67
CA LEU A 190 14.97 0.21 17.97
C LEU A 190 14.67 -1.11 18.70
N LEU A 191 13.44 -1.61 18.62
CA LEU A 191 13.06 -2.91 19.18
C LEU A 191 13.80 -4.06 18.49
N LEU A 192 13.84 -4.06 17.16
CA LEU A 192 14.56 -5.07 16.37
C LEU A 192 16.05 -5.05 16.67
N THR A 193 16.69 -3.87 16.68
CA THR A 193 18.11 -3.73 17.00
C THR A 193 18.41 -4.24 18.42
N GLY A 194 17.59 -3.90 19.41
CA GLY A 194 17.76 -4.40 20.77
C GLY A 194 17.61 -5.92 20.88
N MET A 195 16.64 -6.49 20.15
CA MET A 195 16.44 -7.95 20.09
C MET A 195 17.61 -8.68 19.43
N ILE A 196 18.08 -8.19 18.29
CA ILE A 196 19.25 -8.75 17.58
C ILE A 196 20.45 -8.78 18.52
N GLN A 197 20.76 -7.64 19.16
CA GLN A 197 21.86 -7.54 20.11
C GLN A 197 21.71 -8.51 21.29
N GLU A 198 20.51 -8.66 21.85
CA GLU A 198 20.26 -9.58 22.97
C GLU A 198 20.54 -11.04 22.57
N ILE A 199 20.07 -11.47 21.38
CA ILE A 199 20.24 -12.85 20.91
C ILE A 199 21.69 -13.12 20.46
N GLU A 200 22.33 -12.19 19.76
CA GLU A 200 23.72 -12.33 19.32
C GLU A 200 24.69 -12.42 20.51
N GLN A 201 24.50 -11.57 21.53
CA GLN A 201 25.31 -11.59 22.75
C GLN A 201 25.18 -12.89 23.53
N ALA A 202 24.03 -13.58 23.43
CA ALA A 202 23.83 -14.87 24.05
C ALA A 202 24.68 -15.98 23.42
N ALA A 203 25.21 -15.78 22.20
CA ALA A 203 26.08 -16.71 21.49
C ALA A 203 25.55 -18.17 21.52
N ILE A 204 24.27 -18.33 21.15
CA ILE A 204 23.55 -19.59 21.26
C ILE A 204 24.19 -20.66 20.36
N ARG A 205 24.42 -21.84 20.92
CA ARG A 205 24.79 -23.04 20.18
C ARG A 205 23.61 -24.01 20.13
N PRO A 206 23.21 -24.54 18.96
CA PRO A 206 22.06 -25.43 18.85
C PRO A 206 22.16 -26.68 19.73
N GLU A 207 23.37 -27.25 19.88
CA GLU A 207 23.59 -28.48 20.63
C GLU A 207 23.80 -28.27 22.14
N GLU A 208 24.00 -27.03 22.59
CA GLU A 208 24.39 -26.71 23.97
C GLU A 208 23.30 -27.08 24.99
N GLU A 209 22.01 -26.97 24.63
CA GLU A 209 20.91 -27.31 25.54
C GLU A 209 20.89 -28.80 25.90
N GLU A 210 21.19 -29.68 24.94
CA GLU A 210 21.27 -31.12 25.19
C GLU A 210 22.48 -31.48 26.05
N GLU A 211 23.62 -30.81 25.84
CA GLU A 211 24.84 -31.00 26.63
C GLU A 211 24.65 -30.57 28.08
N ILE A 212 24.10 -29.36 28.30
CA ILE A 212 23.80 -28.84 29.63
C ILE A 212 22.84 -29.76 30.39
N ASN A 213 21.74 -30.17 29.75
CA ASN A 213 20.76 -31.04 30.39
C ASN A 213 21.34 -32.42 30.76
N ARG A 214 22.23 -32.96 29.91
CA ARG A 214 22.93 -34.22 30.19
C ARG A 214 23.88 -34.10 31.39
N GLU A 215 24.69 -33.04 31.43
CA GLU A 215 25.62 -32.81 32.56
C GLU A 215 24.87 -32.57 33.88
N LEU A 216 23.81 -31.74 33.87
CA LEU A 216 22.99 -31.49 35.05
C LEU A 216 22.29 -32.77 35.54
N GLY A 217 21.81 -33.62 34.62
CA GLY A 217 21.22 -34.92 34.98
C GLY A 217 22.22 -35.87 35.64
N LEU A 218 23.44 -35.97 35.12
CA LEU A 218 24.52 -36.77 35.72
C LEU A 218 24.91 -36.24 37.12
N ALA A 219 24.95 -34.92 37.28
CA ALA A 219 25.25 -34.28 38.54
C ALA A 219 24.15 -34.50 39.60
N GLN A 220 22.88 -34.41 39.22
CA GLN A 220 21.75 -34.71 40.12
C GLN A 220 21.79 -36.16 40.63
N HIS A 221 22.10 -37.12 39.76
CA HIS A 221 22.29 -38.51 40.18
C HIS A 221 23.47 -38.66 41.15
N SER A 222 24.57 -37.95 40.90
CA SER A 222 25.77 -37.97 41.75
C SER A 222 25.49 -37.38 43.13
N TRP A 223 24.75 -36.27 43.22
CA TRP A 223 24.27 -35.70 44.49
C TRP A 223 23.39 -36.68 45.27
N LYS A 224 22.45 -37.35 44.59
CA LYS A 224 21.58 -38.34 45.25
C LYS A 224 22.37 -39.54 45.76
N LEU A 225 23.41 -39.97 45.04
CA LEU A 225 24.32 -41.01 45.50
C LEU A 225 25.13 -40.56 46.72
N LEU A 226 25.67 -39.34 46.72
CA LEU A 226 26.39 -38.78 47.86
C LEU A 226 25.51 -38.69 49.12
N GLU A 227 24.24 -38.29 48.97
CA GLU A 227 23.26 -38.25 50.07
C GLU A 227 23.03 -39.66 50.64
N LEU A 228 22.73 -40.64 49.79
CA LEU A 228 22.52 -42.03 50.21
C LEU A 228 23.76 -42.65 50.86
N ILE A 229 24.95 -42.36 50.34
CA ILE A 229 26.22 -42.82 50.90
C ILE A 229 26.46 -42.16 52.26
N GLY A 230 26.17 -40.86 52.40
CA GLY A 230 26.28 -40.14 53.67
C GLY A 230 25.34 -40.68 54.74
N GLU A 231 24.08 -40.97 54.38
CA GLU A 231 23.13 -41.62 55.29
C GLU A 231 23.60 -43.02 55.72
N LEU A 232 24.10 -43.81 54.76
CA LEU A 232 24.64 -45.14 55.04
C LEU A 232 25.88 -45.08 55.95
N ASP A 233 26.78 -44.13 55.69
CA ASP A 233 27.99 -43.90 56.50
C ASP A 233 27.62 -43.52 57.94
N ALA A 234 26.65 -42.61 58.12
CA ALA A 234 26.15 -42.22 59.43
C ALA A 234 25.51 -43.38 60.21
N LEU A 235 24.72 -44.24 59.55
CA LEU A 235 24.07 -45.39 60.19
C LEU A 235 25.04 -46.51 60.60
N LEU A 236 26.08 -46.74 59.79
CA LEU A 236 27.02 -47.84 59.99
C LEU A 236 28.23 -47.45 60.84
N PHE A 237 28.77 -46.24 60.63
CA PHE A 237 30.07 -45.79 61.15
C PHE A 237 30.02 -44.48 61.94
N GLY A 238 28.86 -43.79 61.98
CA GLY A 238 28.66 -42.61 62.84
C GLY A 238 28.62 -42.94 64.34
N GLU A 239 28.45 -41.93 65.18
CA GLU A 239 28.32 -42.10 66.64
C GLU A 239 27.13 -43.02 66.98
N GLU A 240 27.37 -44.02 67.84
CA GLU A 240 26.42 -45.11 68.14
C GLU A 240 25.99 -45.97 66.93
N GLY A 241 26.77 -45.94 65.85
CA GLY A 241 26.57 -46.73 64.65
C GLY A 241 26.72 -48.24 64.86
N SER A 242 26.42 -48.99 63.80
CA SER A 242 26.47 -50.47 63.83
C SER A 242 27.84 -51.00 64.24
N LEU A 243 28.94 -50.36 63.81
CA LEU A 243 30.30 -50.76 64.18
C LEU A 243 30.58 -50.57 65.69
N ASP A 244 30.14 -49.45 66.27
CA ASP A 244 30.25 -49.19 67.71
C ASP A 244 29.44 -50.17 68.55
N ARG A 245 28.22 -50.49 68.10
CA ARG A 245 27.35 -51.49 68.74
C ARG A 245 27.97 -52.89 68.69
N LEU A 246 28.61 -53.26 67.58
CA LEU A 246 29.37 -54.50 67.47
C LEU A 246 30.59 -54.51 68.39
N ALA A 247 31.32 -53.39 68.51
CA ALA A 247 32.43 -53.29 69.44
C ALA A 247 31.98 -53.48 70.89
N ARG A 248 30.79 -52.97 71.26
CA ARG A 248 30.15 -53.22 72.56
C ARG A 248 29.72 -54.67 72.72
N ALA A 249 29.09 -55.27 71.71
CA ALA A 249 28.71 -56.68 71.70
C ALA A 249 29.94 -57.60 71.88
N ARG A 250 31.08 -57.23 71.28
CA ARG A 250 32.34 -57.96 71.43
C ARG A 250 32.85 -57.99 72.86
N ARG A 251 32.69 -56.89 73.62
CA ARG A 251 33.04 -56.83 75.05
C ARG A 251 32.16 -57.77 75.89
N LEU A 252 30.86 -57.83 75.59
CA LEU A 252 29.93 -58.75 76.26
C LEU A 252 30.26 -60.21 75.93
N LEU A 253 30.58 -60.49 74.67
CA LEU A 253 30.93 -61.83 74.22
C LEU A 253 32.28 -62.30 74.79
N ALA A 254 33.24 -61.41 75.01
CA ALA A 254 34.46 -61.72 75.76
C ALA A 254 34.16 -62.13 77.22
N GLY A 255 33.19 -61.46 77.85
CA GLY A 255 32.69 -61.83 79.17
C GLY A 255 31.94 -63.18 79.19
N TRP A 256 31.22 -63.53 78.11
CA TRP A 256 30.61 -64.86 77.98
C TRP A 256 31.68 -65.93 77.75
N SER A 257 32.66 -65.68 76.88
CA SER A 257 33.74 -66.61 76.59
C SER A 257 34.62 -66.93 77.80
N SER A 258 34.73 -66.03 78.79
CA SER A 258 35.46 -66.31 80.03
C SER A 258 34.68 -67.24 80.98
N LEU A 259 33.36 -67.36 80.80
CA LEU A 259 32.48 -68.25 81.57
C LEU A 259 32.27 -69.60 80.87
N ASP A 260 32.07 -69.61 79.55
CA ASP A 260 31.91 -70.80 78.71
C ASP A 260 32.48 -70.56 77.31
N ALA A 261 33.72 -70.97 77.11
CA ALA A 261 34.41 -70.83 75.83
C ALA A 261 33.78 -71.69 74.72
N THR A 262 33.24 -72.86 75.07
CA THR A 262 32.61 -73.80 74.13
C THR A 262 31.30 -73.25 73.57
N GLY A 263 30.46 -72.65 74.41
CA GLY A 263 29.21 -72.00 74.00
C GLY A 263 29.42 -70.70 73.22
N ALA A 264 30.45 -69.92 73.59
CA ALA A 264 30.72 -68.61 72.98
C ALA A 264 31.46 -68.67 71.63
N GLY A 265 32.19 -69.76 71.34
CA GLY A 265 33.11 -69.85 70.21
C GLY A 265 32.49 -69.50 68.85
N LYS A 266 31.35 -70.11 68.51
CA LYS A 266 30.71 -69.86 67.19
C LYS A 266 30.12 -68.45 67.08
N ALA A 267 29.56 -67.93 68.16
CA ALA A 267 29.02 -66.58 68.20
C ALA A 267 30.13 -65.52 68.04
N GLY A 268 31.33 -65.78 68.59
CA GLY A 268 32.49 -64.92 68.43
C GLY A 268 33.02 -64.87 66.99
N GLU A 269 33.13 -66.03 66.33
CA GLU A 269 33.49 -66.09 64.90
C GLU A 269 32.53 -65.28 64.03
N LEU A 270 31.22 -65.44 64.25
CA LEU A 270 30.19 -64.72 63.48
C LEU A 270 30.24 -63.21 63.73
N LEU A 271 30.50 -62.79 64.98
CA LEU A 271 30.60 -61.38 65.34
C LEU A 271 31.83 -60.70 64.72
N GLU A 272 32.99 -61.37 64.73
CA GLU A 272 34.18 -60.81 64.07
C GLU A 272 34.04 -60.81 62.55
N ALA A 273 33.42 -61.84 61.96
CA ALA A 273 33.11 -61.82 60.52
C ALA A 273 32.20 -60.63 60.14
N ALA A 274 31.19 -60.31 60.96
CA ALA A 274 30.34 -59.14 60.76
C ALA A 274 31.11 -57.81 60.89
N ALA A 275 32.02 -57.71 61.87
CA ALA A 275 32.85 -56.53 62.06
C ALA A 275 33.84 -56.32 60.90
N VAL A 276 34.43 -57.39 60.37
CA VAL A 276 35.29 -57.34 59.18
C VAL A 276 34.49 -56.88 57.96
N GLY A 277 33.32 -57.47 57.71
CA GLY A 277 32.47 -57.08 56.58
C GLY A 277 32.06 -55.61 56.60
N LEU A 278 31.79 -55.05 57.79
CA LEU A 278 31.49 -53.62 57.95
C LEU A 278 32.70 -52.73 57.62
N ARG A 279 33.91 -53.07 58.06
CA ARG A 279 35.12 -52.29 57.70
C ARG A 279 35.44 -52.36 56.21
N GLU A 280 35.19 -53.50 55.58
CA GLU A 280 35.33 -53.61 54.12
C GLU A 280 34.31 -52.72 53.38
N MET A 281 33.08 -52.65 53.89
CA MET A 281 32.04 -51.75 53.38
C MET A 281 32.45 -50.28 53.53
N GLU A 282 33.00 -49.88 54.68
CA GLU A 282 33.52 -48.52 54.93
C GLU A 282 34.57 -48.13 53.87
N ALA A 283 35.55 -49.01 53.63
CA ALA A 283 36.59 -48.80 52.63
C ALA A 283 36.05 -48.75 51.19
N LEU A 284 34.90 -49.39 50.93
CA LEU A 284 34.20 -49.33 49.64
C LEU A 284 33.45 -48.00 49.49
N LEU A 285 32.77 -47.53 50.53
CA LEU A 285 32.05 -46.26 50.52
C LEU A 285 32.99 -45.07 50.36
N ILE A 286 34.11 -45.03 51.09
CA ILE A 286 35.12 -43.98 50.95
C ILE A 286 35.63 -43.93 49.49
N ARG A 287 36.04 -45.07 48.94
CA ARG A 287 36.52 -45.15 47.55
C ARG A 287 35.49 -44.74 46.51
N TYR A 288 34.21 -45.04 46.76
CA TYR A 288 33.14 -44.65 45.84
C TYR A 288 32.82 -43.15 45.96
N ARG A 289 32.82 -42.59 47.17
CA ARG A 289 32.65 -41.16 47.42
C ARG A 289 33.75 -40.33 46.74
N ASP A 290 35.00 -40.77 46.84
CA ASP A 290 36.14 -40.08 46.21
C ASP A 290 36.09 -40.11 44.67
N ARG A 291 35.29 -41.00 44.08
CA ARG A 291 35.04 -41.04 42.62
C ARG A 291 33.91 -40.13 42.18
N LEU A 292 33.00 -39.75 43.09
CA LEU A 292 31.90 -38.83 42.81
C LEU A 292 32.42 -37.40 42.93
N ASP A 293 33.13 -36.96 41.89
CA ASP A 293 33.60 -35.58 41.77
C ASP A 293 32.48 -34.71 41.20
N VAL A 294 31.90 -33.87 42.05
CA VAL A 294 30.82 -32.94 41.68
C VAL A 294 31.29 -31.53 42.00
N ASP A 295 31.66 -30.79 40.96
CA ASP A 295 32.08 -29.39 41.05
C ASP A 295 30.84 -28.47 41.19
N PRO A 296 30.62 -27.83 42.36
CA PRO A 296 29.46 -26.96 42.59
C PRO A 296 29.49 -25.70 41.73
N ASP A 297 30.67 -25.16 41.41
CA ASP A 297 30.80 -23.92 40.64
C ASP A 297 30.43 -24.16 39.18
N ARG A 298 30.85 -25.31 38.62
CA ARG A 298 30.44 -25.73 37.27
C ARG A 298 28.93 -25.94 37.18
N LEU A 299 28.33 -26.56 38.19
CA LEU A 299 26.88 -26.77 38.27
C LEU A 299 26.12 -25.45 38.25
N ASN A 300 26.51 -24.50 39.09
CA ASN A 300 25.87 -23.18 39.13
C ASN A 300 25.99 -22.47 37.77
N ALA A 301 27.16 -22.51 37.14
CA ALA A 301 27.35 -21.92 35.80
C ALA A 301 26.44 -22.57 34.73
N LEU A 302 26.26 -23.89 34.77
CA LEU A 302 25.35 -24.61 33.87
C LEU A 302 23.89 -24.26 34.12
N GLU A 303 23.48 -24.10 35.38
CA GLU A 303 22.11 -23.70 35.72
C GLU A 303 21.81 -22.25 35.34
N GLU A 304 22.74 -21.33 35.54
CA GLU A 304 22.65 -19.94 35.09
C GLU A 304 22.54 -19.87 33.56
N ARG A 305 23.38 -20.65 32.85
CA ARG A 305 23.34 -20.74 31.39
C ARG A 305 22.00 -21.31 30.90
N ARG A 306 21.50 -22.39 31.50
CA ARG A 306 20.17 -22.95 31.20
C ARG A 306 19.06 -21.92 31.41
N SER A 307 19.10 -21.20 32.53
CA SER A 307 18.10 -20.17 32.86
C SER A 307 18.11 -19.02 31.84
N HIS A 308 19.30 -18.60 31.40
CA HIS A 308 19.45 -17.58 30.36
C HIS A 308 18.84 -18.03 29.02
N LEU A 309 19.16 -19.25 28.58
CA LEU A 309 18.60 -19.82 27.34
C LEU A 309 17.08 -19.98 27.40
N GLU A 310 16.53 -20.42 28.54
CA GLU A 310 15.07 -20.47 28.76
C GLU A 310 14.42 -19.09 28.74
N GLY A 311 15.11 -18.06 29.25
CA GLY A 311 14.68 -16.67 29.15
C GLY A 311 14.53 -16.19 27.70
N LEU A 312 15.50 -16.54 26.84
CA LEU A 312 15.46 -16.22 25.41
C LEU A 312 14.34 -16.97 24.70
N LYS A 313 14.14 -18.27 25.00
CA LYS A 313 13.05 -19.06 24.44
C LYS A 313 11.68 -18.44 24.75
N ARG A 314 11.44 -18.04 26.01
CA ARG A 314 10.19 -17.37 26.41
C ARG A 314 9.93 -16.07 25.66
N LYS A 315 10.98 -15.33 25.29
CA LYS A 315 10.86 -14.05 24.59
C LYS A 315 10.72 -14.22 23.07
N TYR A 316 11.44 -15.16 22.47
CA TYR A 316 11.71 -15.16 21.02
C TYR A 316 11.37 -16.45 20.28
N GLY A 317 11.03 -17.55 20.97
CA GLY A 317 10.62 -18.79 20.31
C GLY A 317 10.66 -20.04 21.20
N PRO A 318 9.81 -21.04 20.99
CA PRO A 318 9.71 -22.20 21.88
C PRO A 318 10.97 -23.08 21.90
N THR A 319 11.81 -23.04 20.88
CA THR A 319 13.10 -23.73 20.81
C THR A 319 14.24 -22.77 20.47
N LEU A 320 15.49 -23.15 20.74
CA LEU A 320 16.66 -22.35 20.34
C LEU A 320 16.75 -22.15 18.81
N ALA A 321 16.29 -23.14 18.04
CA ALA A 321 16.19 -23.01 16.59
C ALA A 321 15.20 -21.92 16.18
N ASP A 322 14.06 -21.82 16.87
CA ASP A 322 13.09 -20.74 16.64
C ASP A 322 13.64 -19.38 17.04
N VAL A 323 14.40 -19.29 18.14
CA VAL A 323 15.08 -18.05 18.55
C VAL A 323 16.06 -17.57 17.48
N LEU A 324 16.88 -18.46 16.92
CA LEU A 324 17.81 -18.15 15.84
C LEU A 324 17.09 -17.81 14.52
N LEU A 325 15.95 -18.44 14.25
CA LEU A 325 15.11 -18.10 13.11
C LEU A 325 14.49 -16.69 13.26
N THR A 326 14.02 -16.35 14.46
CA THR A 326 13.57 -15.00 14.81
C THR A 326 14.68 -13.97 14.64
N LEU A 327 15.91 -14.28 15.06
CA LEU A 327 17.08 -13.43 14.80
C LEU A 327 17.26 -13.19 13.30
N HIS A 328 17.29 -14.25 12.49
CA HIS A 328 17.46 -14.12 11.04
C HIS A 328 16.36 -13.27 10.38
N HIS A 329 15.11 -13.45 10.81
CA HIS A 329 14.00 -12.64 10.31
C HIS A 329 14.15 -11.16 10.68
N ALA A 330 14.60 -10.88 11.90
CA ALA A 330 14.81 -9.51 12.35
C ALA A 330 15.97 -8.82 11.62
N GLU A 331 17.08 -9.54 11.39
CA GLU A 331 18.22 -9.06 10.59
C GLU A 331 17.77 -8.71 9.17
N ARG A 332 17.05 -9.63 8.51
CA ARG A 332 16.47 -9.42 7.17
C ARG A 332 15.58 -8.19 7.12
N GLU A 333 14.68 -8.05 8.09
CA GLU A 333 13.76 -6.91 8.14
C GLU A 333 14.52 -5.58 8.31
N LEU A 334 15.56 -5.56 9.15
CA LEU A 334 16.40 -4.39 9.36
C LEU A 334 17.21 -4.03 8.10
N GLU A 335 17.77 -5.03 7.41
CA GLU A 335 18.50 -4.86 6.15
C GLU A 335 17.61 -4.27 5.04
N ASP A 336 16.38 -4.78 4.91
CA ASP A 336 15.40 -4.27 3.96
C ASP A 336 15.04 -2.82 4.28
N GLU A 337 14.77 -2.48 5.55
CA GLU A 337 14.52 -1.09 5.97
C GLU A 337 15.71 -0.16 5.67
N GLU A 338 16.94 -0.63 5.91
CA GLU A 338 18.15 0.13 5.60
C GLU A 338 18.36 0.33 4.09
N ALA A 339 18.03 -0.67 3.27
CA ALA A 339 18.06 -0.54 1.82
C ALA A 339 17.06 0.53 1.34
N GLU A 340 15.82 0.50 1.84
CA GLU A 340 14.82 1.53 1.53
C GLU A 340 15.27 2.92 1.99
N ARG A 341 15.83 3.05 3.20
CA ARG A 341 16.36 4.33 3.71
C ARG A 341 17.50 4.88 2.86
N ARG A 342 18.38 4.03 2.32
CA ARG A 342 19.45 4.47 1.41
C ARG A 342 18.89 5.07 0.12
N GLN A 343 17.95 4.37 -0.52
CA GLN A 343 17.26 4.88 -1.71
C GLN A 343 16.54 6.20 -1.41
N HIS A 344 15.93 6.31 -0.22
CA HIS A 344 15.28 7.54 0.22
C HIS A 344 16.25 8.71 0.37
N ARG A 345 17.41 8.51 1.02
CA ARG A 345 18.44 9.55 1.16
C ARG A 345 18.91 10.07 -0.19
N GLU A 346 19.18 9.16 -1.14
CA GLU A 346 19.58 9.55 -2.49
C GLU A 346 18.52 10.42 -3.20
N LEU A 347 17.23 10.16 -2.98
CA LEU A 347 16.15 10.96 -3.55
C LEU A 347 15.94 12.28 -2.82
N ALA A 348 16.10 12.30 -1.49
CA ALA A 348 16.07 13.53 -0.69
C ALA A 348 17.21 14.49 -1.07
N GLU A 349 18.41 13.96 -1.37
CA GLU A 349 19.56 14.75 -1.86
C GLU A 349 19.28 15.38 -3.24
N LYS A 350 18.48 14.71 -4.09
CA LYS A 350 18.07 15.23 -5.40
C LYS A 350 16.91 16.23 -5.33
N ARG A 351 16.16 16.29 -4.23
CA ARG A 351 15.02 17.21 -4.05
C ARG A 351 15.34 18.67 -4.41
N PRO A 352 16.40 19.32 -3.87
CA PRO A 352 16.67 20.72 -4.19
C PRO A 352 16.96 20.95 -5.68
N GLU A 353 17.52 19.95 -6.38
CA GLU A 353 17.70 20.01 -7.83
C GLU A 353 16.35 19.90 -8.57
N LEU A 354 15.49 18.97 -8.16
CA LEU A 354 14.14 18.81 -8.71
C LEU A 354 13.27 20.06 -8.48
N GLU A 355 13.36 20.68 -7.31
CA GLU A 355 12.66 21.93 -6.98
C GLU A 355 13.10 23.07 -7.90
N ARG A 356 14.41 23.27 -8.06
CA ARG A 356 14.96 24.28 -8.98
C ARG A 356 14.51 24.04 -10.42
N ARG A 357 14.60 22.79 -10.89
CA ARG A 357 14.16 22.42 -12.25
C ARG A 357 12.67 22.71 -12.45
N PHE A 358 11.83 22.37 -11.47
CA PHE A 358 10.39 22.63 -11.53
C PHE A 358 10.09 24.14 -11.57
N GLU A 359 10.76 24.94 -10.73
CA GLU A 359 10.62 26.40 -10.72
C GLU A 359 11.06 27.05 -12.05
N GLU A 360 12.16 26.58 -12.64
CA GLU A 360 12.63 27.05 -13.94
C GLU A 360 11.65 26.76 -15.07
N LEU A 361 11.09 25.54 -15.09
CA LEU A 361 10.06 25.15 -16.06
C LEU A 361 8.77 25.94 -15.88
N LEU A 362 8.33 26.17 -14.63
CA LEU A 362 7.18 27.03 -14.32
C LEU A 362 7.34 28.43 -14.91
N ARG A 363 8.49 29.06 -14.62
CA ARG A 363 8.77 30.43 -15.09
C ARG A 363 8.81 30.50 -16.62
N THR A 364 9.44 29.51 -17.26
CA THR A 364 9.57 29.46 -18.72
C THR A 364 8.21 29.26 -19.38
N LEU A 365 7.43 28.29 -18.92
CA LEU A 365 6.08 28.02 -19.46
C LEU A 365 5.14 29.21 -19.23
N GLY A 366 5.16 29.82 -18.05
CA GLY A 366 4.35 30.99 -17.73
C GLY A 366 4.65 32.20 -18.63
N GLY A 367 5.93 32.41 -18.98
CA GLY A 367 6.35 33.43 -19.94
C GLY A 367 5.81 33.19 -21.35
N GLU A 368 5.97 31.98 -21.87
CA GLU A 368 5.47 31.60 -23.19
C GLU A 368 3.94 31.65 -23.26
N ARG A 369 3.24 31.17 -22.23
CA ARG A 369 1.78 31.26 -22.13
C ARG A 369 1.27 32.69 -22.21
N ARG A 370 1.89 33.64 -21.50
CA ARG A 370 1.50 35.07 -21.56
C ARG A 370 1.70 35.66 -22.96
N ARG A 371 2.80 35.32 -23.62
CA ARG A 371 3.09 35.72 -25.00
C ARG A 371 2.03 35.17 -25.95
N VAL A 372 1.76 33.87 -25.88
CA VAL A 372 0.75 33.17 -26.71
C VAL A 372 -0.65 33.73 -26.45
N GLY A 373 -1.03 33.96 -25.19
CA GLY A 373 -2.33 34.53 -24.84
C GLY A 373 -2.56 35.93 -25.41
N THR A 374 -1.50 36.75 -25.49
CA THR A 374 -1.58 38.07 -26.15
C THR A 374 -1.84 37.92 -27.65
N ILE A 375 -1.16 36.99 -28.31
CA ILE A 375 -1.35 36.71 -29.74
C ILE A 375 -2.76 36.14 -30.00
N LEU A 376 -3.21 35.21 -29.15
CA LEU A 376 -4.53 34.62 -29.22
C LEU A 376 -5.60 35.71 -29.13
N ALA A 377 -5.48 36.60 -28.13
CA ALA A 377 -6.44 37.68 -27.93
C ALA A 377 -6.55 38.59 -29.16
N GLN A 378 -5.42 38.98 -29.74
CA GLN A 378 -5.41 39.79 -30.97
C GLN A 378 -6.08 39.08 -32.16
N LYS A 379 -5.81 37.78 -32.35
CA LYS A 379 -6.41 37.01 -33.44
C LYS A 379 -7.91 36.81 -33.26
N VAL A 380 -8.36 36.50 -32.05
CA VAL A 380 -9.79 36.34 -31.74
C VAL A 380 -10.52 37.67 -31.92
N SER A 381 -9.99 38.78 -31.40
CA SER A 381 -10.58 40.11 -31.63
C SER A 381 -10.60 40.52 -33.11
N ALA A 382 -9.67 40.04 -33.94
CA ALA A 382 -9.72 40.25 -35.38
C ALA A 382 -10.83 39.42 -36.04
N ALA A 383 -10.90 38.12 -35.76
CA ALA A 383 -11.92 37.21 -36.30
C ALA A 383 -13.35 37.64 -35.89
N MET A 384 -13.54 38.11 -34.66
CA MET A 384 -14.84 38.59 -34.19
C MET A 384 -15.36 39.81 -34.95
N ARG A 385 -14.46 40.67 -35.46
CA ARG A 385 -14.84 41.80 -36.32
C ARG A 385 -15.42 41.34 -37.64
N GLU A 386 -14.91 40.25 -38.21
CA GLU A 386 -15.43 39.64 -39.44
C GLU A 386 -16.79 38.95 -39.22
N LEU A 387 -17.02 38.42 -38.02
CA LEU A 387 -18.27 37.75 -37.62
C LEU A 387 -19.40 38.72 -37.18
N GLY A 388 -19.24 40.02 -37.44
CA GLY A 388 -20.25 41.03 -37.18
C GLY A 388 -20.17 41.69 -35.80
N PHE A 389 -19.05 41.55 -35.08
CA PHE A 389 -18.77 42.29 -33.84
C PHE A 389 -17.66 43.34 -34.07
N PRO A 390 -17.97 44.48 -34.72
CA PRO A 390 -16.98 45.43 -35.22
C PRO A 390 -16.11 46.06 -34.13
N ARG A 391 -16.53 45.99 -32.87
CA ARG A 391 -15.80 46.54 -31.72
C ARG A 391 -15.75 45.55 -30.54
N ALA A 392 -15.71 44.25 -30.83
CA ALA A 392 -15.50 43.24 -29.80
C ALA A 392 -14.11 43.37 -29.16
N ASP A 393 -14.05 43.23 -27.83
CA ASP A 393 -12.82 43.15 -27.05
C ASP A 393 -12.72 41.74 -26.45
N PHE A 394 -11.61 41.05 -26.68
CA PHE A 394 -11.33 39.74 -26.12
C PHE A 394 -10.03 39.83 -25.34
N ARG A 395 -10.03 39.33 -24.10
CA ARG A 395 -8.85 39.35 -23.22
C ARG A 395 -8.65 38.00 -22.57
N VAL A 396 -7.38 37.69 -22.29
CA VAL A 396 -7.00 36.54 -21.49
C VAL A 396 -6.60 37.06 -20.11
N GLU A 397 -7.41 36.76 -19.11
CA GLU A 397 -7.14 37.08 -17.71
C GLU A 397 -6.36 35.93 -17.05
N TRP A 398 -5.41 36.28 -16.18
CA TRP A 398 -4.49 35.31 -15.58
C TRP A 398 -4.66 35.28 -14.07
N MET A 399 -4.83 34.08 -13.51
CA MET A 399 -4.85 33.84 -12.08
C MET A 399 -3.67 32.96 -11.72
N VAL A 400 -2.91 33.35 -10.69
CA VAL A 400 -1.79 32.54 -10.19
C VAL A 400 -2.25 31.78 -8.96
N ARG A 401 -2.11 30.45 -9.01
CA ARG A 401 -2.37 29.58 -7.88
C ARG A 401 -1.21 29.62 -6.89
N PRO A 402 -1.49 29.66 -5.58
CA PRO A 402 -0.46 29.64 -4.56
C PRO A 402 0.33 28.32 -4.54
N GLN A 403 -0.29 27.21 -4.98
CA GLN A 403 0.34 25.92 -5.13
C GLN A 403 0.33 25.51 -6.60
N PRO A 404 1.49 25.54 -7.28
CA PRO A 404 1.62 25.02 -8.64
C PRO A 404 1.35 23.52 -8.68
N GLY A 405 0.65 23.07 -9.72
CA GLY A 405 0.38 21.65 -9.96
C GLY A 405 1.05 21.14 -11.24
N ARG A 406 0.71 19.92 -11.64
CA ARG A 406 1.18 19.27 -12.88
C ARG A 406 1.05 20.12 -14.15
N ARG A 407 0.03 21.00 -14.22
CA ARG A 407 -0.21 21.90 -15.37
C ARG A 407 0.36 23.31 -15.19
N GLY A 408 1.07 23.58 -14.09
CA GLY A 408 1.65 24.87 -13.76
C GLY A 408 0.92 25.64 -12.67
N ALA A 409 1.35 26.89 -12.50
CA ALA A 409 0.83 27.81 -11.50
C ALA A 409 -0.35 28.64 -12.02
N GLU A 410 -0.53 28.73 -13.33
CA GLU A 410 -1.53 29.60 -13.94
C GLU A 410 -2.89 28.90 -14.13
N GLU A 411 -3.94 29.68 -13.95
CA GLU A 411 -5.26 29.45 -14.54
C GLU A 411 -5.57 30.63 -15.46
N VAL A 412 -6.30 30.37 -16.54
CA VAL A 412 -6.73 31.41 -17.49
C VAL A 412 -8.24 31.51 -17.49
N GLU A 413 -8.72 32.73 -17.68
CA GLU A 413 -10.13 33.02 -17.92
C GLU A 413 -10.26 33.93 -19.15
N PHE A 414 -11.00 33.48 -20.15
CA PHE A 414 -11.30 34.29 -21.33
C PHE A 414 -12.41 35.28 -21.01
N LEU A 415 -12.14 36.55 -21.27
CA LEU A 415 -13.07 37.66 -21.08
C LEU A 415 -13.49 38.21 -22.45
N PHE A 416 -14.77 38.54 -22.59
CA PHE A 416 -15.33 39.05 -23.83
C PHE A 416 -16.25 40.25 -23.58
N ALA A 417 -16.25 41.20 -24.50
CA ALA A 417 -17.25 42.26 -24.60
C ALA A 417 -17.65 42.44 -26.06
N ALA A 418 -18.94 42.23 -26.37
CA ALA A 418 -19.47 42.37 -27.74
C ALA A 418 -19.50 43.83 -28.23
N ASN A 419 -19.73 44.77 -27.31
CA ASN A 419 -19.91 46.20 -27.61
C ASN A 419 -18.97 47.07 -26.76
N PRO A 420 -18.51 48.22 -27.28
CA PRO A 420 -17.69 49.16 -26.53
C PRO A 420 -18.49 49.79 -25.39
N GLY A 421 -17.82 50.01 -24.26
CA GLY A 421 -18.39 50.72 -23.11
C GLY A 421 -18.85 49.82 -21.97
N ARG A 422 -18.80 48.49 -22.13
CA ARG A 422 -18.88 47.54 -21.01
C ARG A 422 -17.52 46.89 -20.79
N PRO A 423 -17.11 46.66 -19.53
CA PRO A 423 -15.90 45.90 -19.25
C PRO A 423 -16.05 44.46 -19.79
N PRO A 424 -14.98 43.84 -20.33
CA PRO A 424 -15.00 42.42 -20.66
C PRO A 424 -15.33 41.60 -19.42
N LEU A 425 -16.33 40.72 -19.50
CA LEU A 425 -16.66 39.77 -18.43
C LEU A 425 -16.32 38.35 -18.88
N PRO A 426 -16.23 37.38 -17.96
CA PRO A 426 -16.02 35.98 -18.31
C PRO A 426 -17.05 35.51 -19.35
N LEU A 427 -16.63 34.63 -20.26
CA LEU A 427 -17.50 34.10 -21.32
C LEU A 427 -18.83 33.56 -20.76
N ARG A 428 -18.79 32.91 -19.60
CA ARG A 428 -19.96 32.38 -18.88
C ARG A 428 -21.01 33.42 -18.49
N GLU A 429 -20.64 34.70 -18.44
CA GLU A 429 -21.47 35.81 -17.95
C GLU A 429 -21.87 36.81 -19.04
N THR A 430 -21.27 36.74 -20.25
CA THR A 430 -21.37 37.82 -21.25
C THR A 430 -22.16 37.50 -22.50
N ALA A 431 -22.22 36.25 -22.96
CA ALA A 431 -22.70 35.97 -24.30
C ALA A 431 -24.16 35.49 -24.31
N SER A 432 -24.97 36.10 -25.18
CA SER A 432 -26.20 35.47 -25.66
C SER A 432 -25.88 34.17 -26.41
N SER A 433 -26.86 33.26 -26.54
CA SER A 433 -26.65 31.97 -27.22
C SER A 433 -26.10 32.09 -28.64
N GLY A 434 -26.42 33.19 -29.35
CA GLY A 434 -25.89 33.47 -30.68
C GLY A 434 -24.47 34.06 -30.68
N GLU A 435 -24.08 34.75 -29.61
CA GLU A 435 -22.71 35.28 -29.43
C GLU A 435 -21.74 34.20 -28.97
N MET A 436 -22.20 33.23 -28.16
CA MET A 436 -21.38 32.11 -27.71
C MET A 436 -21.17 31.05 -28.80
N ALA A 437 -22.11 30.95 -29.75
CA ALA A 437 -22.01 30.04 -30.88
C ALA A 437 -21.09 30.56 -32.00
N ARG A 438 -20.83 31.87 -32.02
CA ARG A 438 -19.88 32.51 -32.94
C ARG A 438 -18.51 32.59 -32.28
#